data_AF-A0A401FI11-F1
#
_entry.id   AF-A0A401FI11-F1
#
_cell.length_a   1.000
_cell.length_b   1.000
_cell.length_c   1.000
_cell.angle_alpha   90.00
_cell.angle_beta   90.00
_cell.angle_gamma   90.00
#
_symmetry.space_group_name_H-M   'P 1'
#
loop_
_entity.id
_entity.type
_entity.pdbx_description
1 polymer ?
#
loop_
_entity_poly.entity_id
_entity_poly.type
_entity_poly.pdbx_seq_one_letter_code
_entity_poly.pdbx_strand_id
1 'polypeptide(L)'
;MTEQRIKQLSSGRKTDGNLKKFKPTTDYDLNGKRVLMAGYGDHKPVAEEVVLAHNGNELCLYDEKTRGKGIQTNLNKAITHADIVLIMLNSVSHNTANHAISIAREQHKLVAATNMNSPLAIEQAISRAINHQPIYVPSHHIVE
;
A
#
# COMPACT_ATOMS: atom_id res chain seq x y z
N MET A 1 49.04 -23.00 25.00
CA MET A 1 48.02 -22.47 25.94
C MET A 1 47.58 -21.11 25.39
N THR A 2 46.74 -21.10 24.37
CA THR A 2 45.26 -21.00 24.35
C THR A 2 44.80 -19.55 24.19
N GLU A 3 44.33 -19.26 22.98
CA GLU A 3 43.73 -18.03 22.49
C GLU A 3 42.45 -17.65 23.25
N GLN A 4 42.32 -16.36 23.58
CA GLN A 4 41.13 -15.79 24.22
C GLN A 4 40.03 -15.47 23.19
N ARG A 5 39.15 -16.47 22.99
CA ARG A 5 37.68 -16.40 23.03
C ARG A 5 37.00 -15.07 22.60
N ILE A 6 36.69 -14.94 21.31
CA ILE A 6 35.50 -14.22 20.81
C ILE A 6 34.43 -15.27 20.53
N LYS A 7 33.27 -15.19 21.20
CA LYS A 7 32.01 -15.77 20.71
C LYS A 7 30.83 -14.96 21.26
N GLN A 8 30.42 -13.98 20.47
CA GLN A 8 29.07 -13.43 20.52
C GLN A 8 28.09 -14.58 20.28
N LEU A 9 27.22 -14.84 21.25
CA LEU A 9 26.04 -15.68 21.07
C LEU A 9 25.00 -14.86 20.30
N SER A 10 24.91 -15.14 19.00
CA SER A 10 23.78 -14.76 18.17
C SER A 10 22.53 -15.47 18.69
N SER A 11 21.67 -14.72 19.38
CA SER A 11 20.27 -15.11 19.60
C SER A 11 19.54 -15.04 18.26
N GLY A 12 19.64 -16.13 17.49
CA GLY A 12 18.85 -16.34 16.30
C GLY A 12 17.39 -16.56 16.71
N ARG A 13 16.57 -15.50 16.64
CA ARG A 13 15.13 -15.68 16.54
C ARG A 13 14.87 -16.40 15.23
N LYS A 14 14.57 -17.70 15.31
CA LYS A 14 13.86 -18.41 14.26
C LYS A 14 12.50 -17.73 14.09
N THR A 15 12.39 -16.88 13.10
CA THR A 15 11.09 -16.51 12.54
C THR A 15 10.62 -17.70 11.74
N ASP A 16 9.79 -18.55 12.35
CA ASP A 16 8.99 -19.53 11.64
C ASP A 16 8.07 -18.77 10.66
N GLY A 17 8.56 -18.65 9.43
CA GLY A 17 7.95 -17.88 8.34
C GLY A 17 6.73 -18.58 7.76
N ASN A 18 5.69 -18.76 8.57
CA ASN A 18 4.35 -18.96 8.06
C ASN A 18 3.66 -17.59 8.03
N LEU A 19 4.14 -16.72 7.13
CA LEU A 19 3.41 -15.52 6.72
C LEU A 19 2.04 -16.01 6.25
N LYS A 20 0.97 -15.69 6.98
CA LYS A 20 -0.39 -16.00 6.56
C LYS A 20 -0.59 -15.32 5.21
N LYS A 21 -0.51 -16.08 4.12
CA LYS A 21 -0.83 -15.56 2.79
C LYS A 21 -2.26 -15.03 2.83
N PHE A 22 -2.43 -13.74 2.57
CA PHE A 22 -3.74 -13.16 2.37
C PHE A 22 -4.53 -14.01 1.36
N LYS A 23 -5.78 -14.33 1.69
CA LYS A 23 -6.68 -15.05 0.80
C LYS A 23 -7.67 -14.04 0.22
N PRO A 24 -7.65 -13.79 -1.10
CA PRO A 24 -8.61 -12.93 -1.76
C PRO A 24 -10.05 -13.29 -1.43
N THR A 25 -10.86 -12.26 -1.19
CA THR A 25 -12.31 -12.34 -1.00
C THR A 25 -13.08 -11.78 -2.20
N THR A 26 -12.40 -11.04 -3.08
CA THR A 26 -12.97 -10.45 -4.29
C THR A 26 -12.33 -11.03 -5.55
N ASP A 27 -13.10 -11.14 -6.63
CA ASP A 27 -12.59 -11.62 -7.93
C ASP A 27 -12.12 -10.46 -8.79
N TYR A 28 -10.80 -10.22 -8.81
CA TYR A 28 -10.13 -9.31 -9.75
C TYR A 28 -8.67 -9.70 -9.93
N ASP A 29 -8.09 -9.29 -11.06
CA ASP A 29 -6.70 -9.55 -11.44
C ASP A 29 -5.91 -8.24 -11.62
N LEU A 30 -4.72 -8.19 -11.04
CA LEU A 30 -3.75 -7.09 -11.13
C LEU A 30 -2.58 -7.42 -12.06
N ASN A 31 -2.62 -8.54 -12.78
CA ASN A 31 -1.58 -8.88 -13.74
C ASN A 31 -1.28 -7.72 -14.71
N GLY A 32 -0.01 -7.35 -14.83
CA GLY A 32 0.43 -6.24 -15.67
C GLY A 32 0.18 -4.85 -15.07
N LYS A 33 -0.45 -4.73 -13.90
CA LYS A 33 -0.72 -3.44 -13.23
C LYS A 33 0.26 -3.17 -12.11
N ARG A 34 0.62 -1.90 -11.96
CA ARG A 34 1.40 -1.35 -10.85
C ARG A 34 0.48 -0.61 -9.90
N VAL A 35 0.56 -0.93 -8.62
CA VAL A 35 -0.23 -0.29 -7.57
C VAL A 35 0.66 0.71 -6.83
N LEU A 36 0.17 1.91 -6.58
CA LEU A 36 0.78 2.88 -5.69
C LEU A 36 0.00 2.91 -4.38
N MET A 37 0.71 2.77 -3.27
CA MET A 37 0.22 3.13 -1.94
C MET A 37 0.74 4.52 -1.56
N ALA A 38 -0.17 5.48 -1.41
CA ALA A 38 0.14 6.85 -0.98
C ALA A 38 -0.14 6.98 0.52
N GLY A 39 0.94 6.96 1.29
CA GLY A 39 0.98 7.04 2.75
C GLY A 39 1.16 5.68 3.42
N TYR A 40 1.50 5.72 4.70
CA TYR A 40 1.55 4.57 5.61
C TYR A 40 2.61 3.52 5.27
N GLY A 41 3.84 3.96 4.98
CA GLY A 41 4.95 3.12 4.54
C GLY A 41 5.26 1.91 5.42
N ASP A 42 5.09 2.04 6.75
CA ASP A 42 5.28 0.92 7.70
C ASP A 42 4.34 -0.27 7.44
N HIS A 43 3.22 -0.04 6.73
CA HIS A 43 2.22 -1.05 6.36
C HIS A 43 2.34 -1.50 4.91
N LYS A 44 3.39 -1.10 4.19
CA LYS A 44 3.65 -1.60 2.83
C LYS A 44 3.60 -3.13 2.75
N PRO A 45 4.18 -3.92 3.69
CA PRO A 45 4.14 -5.39 3.59
C PRO A 45 2.71 -5.96 3.52
N VAL A 46 1.77 -5.35 4.26
CA VAL A 46 0.36 -5.78 4.28
C VAL A 46 -0.31 -5.51 2.93
N ALA A 47 -0.08 -4.33 2.36
CA ALA A 47 -0.59 -4.00 1.03
C ALA A 47 0.06 -4.87 -0.06
N GLU A 48 1.35 -5.18 0.08
CA GLU A 48 2.10 -6.02 -0.85
C GLU A 48 1.56 -7.44 -0.89
N GLU A 49 1.20 -8.01 0.27
CA GLU A 49 0.53 -9.32 0.34
C GLU A 49 -0.79 -9.34 -0.44
N VAL A 50 -1.59 -8.28 -0.35
CA VAL A 50 -2.84 -8.16 -1.13
C VAL A 50 -2.53 -8.05 -2.61
N VAL A 51 -1.62 -7.16 -3.01
CA VAL A 51 -1.27 -6.97 -4.43
C VAL A 51 -0.75 -8.28 -5.04
N LEU A 52 0.14 -8.99 -4.35
CA LEU A 52 0.69 -10.27 -4.80
C LEU A 52 -0.38 -11.37 -4.87
N ALA A 53 -1.33 -11.40 -3.94
CA ALA A 53 -2.43 -12.36 -3.95
C ALA A 53 -3.37 -12.19 -5.16
N HIS A 54 -3.38 -11.01 -5.78
CA HIS A 54 -4.11 -10.70 -7.02
C HIS A 54 -3.19 -10.62 -8.26
N ASN A 55 -2.04 -11.30 -8.26
CA ASN A 55 -1.07 -11.32 -9.36
C ASN A 55 -0.50 -9.94 -9.77
N GLY A 56 -0.50 -8.97 -8.87
CA GLY A 56 0.08 -7.66 -9.15
C GLY A 56 1.61 -7.73 -9.27
N ASN A 57 2.15 -6.98 -10.22
CA ASN A 57 3.58 -7.02 -10.54
C ASN A 57 4.43 -6.26 -9.52
N GLU A 58 3.91 -5.15 -9.01
CA GLU A 58 4.66 -4.22 -8.17
C GLU A 58 3.74 -3.39 -7.28
N LEU A 59 4.18 -3.17 -6.04
CA LEU A 59 3.65 -2.15 -5.15
C LEU A 59 4.68 -1.02 -4.96
N CYS A 60 4.40 0.13 -5.56
CA CYS A 60 5.11 1.38 -5.30
C CYS A 60 4.60 2.05 -4.01
N LEU A 61 5.46 2.84 -3.37
CA LEU A 61 5.13 3.61 -2.18
C LEU A 61 5.42 5.09 -2.41
N TYR A 62 4.55 5.96 -1.92
CA TYR A 62 4.83 7.36 -1.61
C TYR A 62 4.53 7.59 -0.14
N ASP A 63 5.42 8.27 0.61
CA ASP A 63 5.15 8.63 2.01
C ASP A 63 5.80 9.98 2.36
N GLU A 64 4.99 10.91 2.88
CA GLU A 64 5.39 12.27 3.29
C GLU A 64 6.53 12.28 4.32
N LYS A 65 6.68 11.19 5.09
CA LYS A 65 7.74 11.04 6.11
C LYS A 65 9.06 10.59 5.51
N THR A 66 9.05 10.06 4.29
CA THR A 66 10.27 9.60 3.63
C THR A 66 11.16 10.79 3.28
N ARG A 67 12.47 10.62 3.40
CA ARG A 67 13.49 11.64 3.08
C ARG A 67 14.46 11.11 2.02
N GLY A 68 15.07 12.03 1.29
CA GLY A 68 16.05 11.71 0.24
C GLY A 68 15.49 11.79 -1.19
N LYS A 69 16.16 11.12 -2.12
CA LYS A 69 15.81 11.09 -3.54
C LYS A 69 15.13 9.76 -3.88
N GLY A 70 13.99 9.80 -4.56
CA GLY A 70 13.30 8.61 -5.04
C GLY A 70 11.86 8.87 -5.43
N ILE A 71 11.21 7.86 -6.00
CA ILE A 71 9.76 7.90 -6.33
C ILE A 71 8.94 8.11 -5.05
N GLN A 72 9.37 7.48 -3.95
CA GLN A 72 8.75 7.58 -2.63
C GLN A 72 8.69 8.98 -2.00
N THR A 73 9.47 9.94 -2.50
CA THR A 73 9.47 11.34 -2.01
C THR A 73 8.77 12.31 -2.97
N ASN A 74 8.30 11.85 -4.13
CA ASN A 74 7.66 12.70 -5.13
C ASN A 74 6.33 12.10 -5.60
N LEU A 75 5.23 12.68 -5.11
CA LEU A 75 3.87 12.21 -5.37
C LEU A 75 3.54 12.13 -6.87
N ASN A 76 3.87 13.17 -7.63
CA ASN A 76 3.58 13.22 -9.06
C ASN A 76 4.32 12.09 -9.80
N LYS A 77 5.63 11.92 -9.53
CA LYS A 77 6.40 10.81 -10.11
C LYS A 77 5.80 9.45 -9.73
N ALA A 78 5.44 9.27 -8.46
CA ALA A 78 4.82 8.03 -7.99
C ALA A 78 3.52 7.70 -8.73
N ILE A 79 2.65 8.68 -8.91
CA ILE A 79 1.38 8.49 -9.63
C ILE A 79 1.62 8.19 -11.11
N THR A 80 2.57 8.88 -11.76
CA THR A 80 2.93 8.62 -13.15
C THR A 80 3.33 7.16 -13.40
N HIS A 81 4.05 6.56 -12.45
CA HIS A 81 4.51 5.18 -12.52
C HIS A 81 3.47 4.13 -12.12
N ALA A 82 2.29 4.52 -11.65
CA ALA A 82 1.25 3.60 -11.22
C ALA A 82 0.11 3.51 -12.24
N ASP A 83 -0.63 2.41 -12.18
CA ASP A 83 -1.89 2.22 -12.92
C ASP A 83 -3.09 2.38 -11.98
N ILE A 84 -2.91 2.00 -10.71
CA ILE A 84 -3.89 2.14 -9.62
C ILE A 84 -3.25 2.91 -8.47
N VAL A 85 -3.94 3.93 -7.96
CA VAL A 85 -3.52 4.76 -6.83
C VAL A 85 -4.42 4.49 -5.63
N LEU A 86 -3.84 3.96 -4.56
CA LEU A 86 -4.48 3.73 -3.26
C LEU A 86 -4.04 4.81 -2.27
N ILE A 87 -4.99 5.59 -1.76
CA ILE A 87 -4.71 6.69 -0.82
C ILE A 87 -5.06 6.24 0.60
N MET A 88 -4.06 6.25 1.49
CA MET A 88 -4.18 5.84 2.89
C MET A 88 -4.52 7.04 3.78
N LEU A 89 -5.80 7.37 3.90
CA LEU A 89 -6.30 8.64 4.47
C LEU A 89 -5.83 8.94 5.90
N ASN A 90 -5.60 7.92 6.73
CA ASN A 90 -5.12 8.13 8.12
C ASN A 90 -3.64 8.48 8.22
N SER A 91 -2.92 8.46 7.11
CA SER A 91 -1.46 8.60 7.08
C SER A 91 -0.95 9.73 6.19
N VAL A 92 -1.84 10.35 5.41
CA VAL A 92 -1.54 11.49 4.55
C VAL A 92 -2.38 12.68 4.96
N SER A 93 -1.85 13.89 4.78
CA SER A 93 -2.65 15.10 4.97
C SER A 93 -3.82 15.19 3.99
N HIS A 94 -4.91 15.88 4.38
CA HIS A 94 -6.05 16.14 3.48
C HIS A 94 -5.62 16.83 2.18
N ASN A 95 -4.66 17.76 2.26
CA ASN A 95 -4.12 18.44 1.09
C ASN A 95 -3.46 17.45 0.12
N THR A 96 -2.62 16.55 0.64
CA THR A 96 -1.94 15.52 -0.16
C THR A 96 -2.90 14.51 -0.74
N ALA A 97 -3.93 14.09 0.01
CA ALA A 97 -4.98 13.22 -0.51
C ALA A 97 -5.71 13.85 -1.71
N ASN A 98 -6.15 15.11 -1.57
CA ASN A 98 -6.82 15.83 -2.65
C ASN A 98 -5.90 16.05 -3.86
N HIS A 99 -4.64 16.38 -3.61
CA HIS A 99 -3.63 16.55 -4.65
C HIS A 99 -3.38 15.24 -5.41
N ALA A 100 -3.26 14.11 -4.69
CA ALA A 100 -3.10 12.79 -5.30
C ALA A 100 -4.31 12.42 -6.18
N ILE A 101 -5.53 12.72 -5.74
CA ILE A 101 -6.75 12.49 -6.53
C ILE A 101 -6.75 13.35 -7.79
N SER A 102 -6.35 14.62 -7.72
CA SER A 102 -6.29 15.51 -8.88
C SER A 102 -5.33 14.97 -9.94
N ILE A 103 -4.08 14.68 -9.54
CA ILE A 103 -3.07 14.13 -10.45
C ILE A 103 -3.52 12.80 -11.04
N ALA A 104 -4.06 11.90 -10.21
CA ALA A 104 -4.54 10.60 -10.69
C ALA A 104 -5.62 10.75 -11.76
N ARG A 105 -6.57 11.69 -11.58
CA ARG A 105 -7.61 11.97 -12.58
C ARG A 105 -7.05 12.59 -13.87
N GLU A 106 -6.18 13.58 -13.73
CA GLU A 106 -5.50 14.24 -14.86
C GLU A 106 -4.69 13.25 -15.70
N GLN A 107 -4.09 12.25 -15.06
CA GLN A 107 -3.29 11.22 -15.71
C GLN A 107 -4.09 9.94 -16.04
N HIS A 108 -5.42 9.98 -15.91
CA HIS A 108 -6.31 8.85 -16.18
C HIS A 108 -5.96 7.55 -15.43
N LYS A 109 -5.50 7.68 -14.18
CA LYS A 109 -5.21 6.55 -13.28
C LYS A 109 -6.48 6.12 -12.54
N LEU A 110 -6.57 4.84 -12.23
CA LEU A 110 -7.58 4.34 -11.30
C LEU A 110 -7.23 4.80 -9.89
N VAL A 111 -8.22 5.25 -9.11
CA VAL A 111 -7.95 5.80 -7.78
C VAL A 111 -9.04 5.44 -6.78
N ALA A 112 -8.62 5.03 -5.59
CA ALA A 112 -9.48 4.81 -4.45
C ALA A 112 -8.79 5.23 -3.15
N ALA A 113 -9.58 5.54 -2.14
CA ALA A 113 -9.10 5.89 -0.82
C ALA A 113 -9.62 4.91 0.24
N THR A 114 -8.82 4.69 1.27
CA THR A 114 -9.21 3.92 2.47
C THR A 114 -8.71 4.61 3.73
N ASN A 115 -9.53 4.59 4.77
CA ASN A 115 -9.19 4.99 6.13
C ASN A 115 -8.79 3.79 7.01
N MET A 116 -8.70 2.59 6.42
CA MET A 116 -8.31 1.36 7.10
C MET A 116 -7.12 0.72 6.39
N ASN A 117 -6.23 0.15 7.19
CA ASN A 117 -4.97 -0.49 6.78
C ASN A 117 -5.03 -2.03 6.81
N SER A 118 -6.22 -2.62 6.99
CA SER A 118 -6.39 -4.06 6.97
C SER A 118 -6.30 -4.59 5.53
N PRO A 119 -5.85 -5.85 5.33
CA PRO A 119 -5.82 -6.47 4.01
C PRO A 119 -7.16 -6.38 3.28
N LEU A 120 -8.27 -6.64 3.99
CA LEU A 120 -9.62 -6.57 3.43
C LEU A 120 -9.99 -5.16 2.96
N ALA A 121 -9.66 -4.12 3.73
CA ALA A 121 -9.97 -2.74 3.34
C ALA A 121 -9.15 -2.30 2.12
N ILE A 122 -7.90 -2.77 2.02
CA ILE A 122 -7.02 -2.54 0.87
C ILE A 122 -7.58 -3.25 -0.36
N GLU A 123 -7.93 -4.54 -0.24
CA GLU A 123 -8.56 -5.33 -1.31
C GLU A 123 -9.84 -4.65 -1.83
N GLN A 124 -10.73 -4.26 -0.91
CA GLN A 124 -11.97 -3.57 -1.25
C GLN A 124 -11.70 -2.24 -1.95
N ALA A 125 -10.70 -1.47 -1.52
CA ALA A 125 -10.35 -0.21 -2.16
C ALA A 125 -9.81 -0.41 -3.59
N ILE A 126 -8.96 -1.40 -3.80
CA ILE A 126 -8.46 -1.75 -5.14
C ILE A 126 -9.62 -2.21 -6.03
N SER A 127 -10.50 -3.08 -5.53
CA SER A 127 -11.71 -3.49 -6.24
C SER A 127 -12.59 -2.31 -6.63
N ARG A 128 -12.80 -1.34 -5.73
CA ARG A 128 -13.54 -0.10 -6.05
C ARG A 128 -12.89 0.66 -7.21
N ALA A 129 -11.57 0.83 -7.18
CA ALA A 129 -10.83 1.54 -8.22
C ALA A 129 -10.99 0.87 -9.59
N ILE A 130 -10.87 -0.47 -9.64
CA ILE A 130 -11.03 -1.26 -10.87
C ILE A 130 -12.46 -1.18 -11.41
N ASN A 131 -13.46 -1.18 -10.53
CA ASN A 131 -14.87 -1.12 -10.91
C ASN A 131 -15.38 0.32 -11.14
N HIS A 132 -14.49 1.32 -11.20
CA HIS A 132 -14.85 2.74 -11.36
C HIS A 132 -15.86 3.26 -10.33
N GLN A 133 -15.82 2.70 -9.12
CA GLN A 133 -16.69 3.10 -8.02
C GLN A 133 -16.18 4.40 -7.36
N PRO A 134 -17.01 5.06 -6.52
CA PRO A 134 -16.60 6.26 -5.81
C PRO A 134 -15.29 6.07 -5.03
N ILE A 135 -14.41 7.08 -5.10
CA ILE A 135 -13.07 7.07 -4.47
C ILE A 135 -13.19 6.84 -2.96
N TYR A 136 -14.15 7.52 -2.33
CA TYR A 136 -14.41 7.45 -0.90
C TYR A 136 -15.57 6.50 -0.60
N VAL A 137 -15.48 5.79 0.51
CA VAL A 137 -16.63 5.08 1.09
C VAL A 137 -17.34 6.03 2.04
N PRO A 138 -18.66 6.21 1.94
CA PRO A 138 -19.41 6.96 2.94
C PRO A 138 -19.30 6.25 4.29
N SER A 139 -18.86 6.98 5.31
CA SER A 139 -18.94 6.54 6.70
C SER A 139 -20.42 6.36 7.03
N HIS A 140 -20.91 5.12 7.07
CA HIS A 140 -22.24 4.87 7.59
C HIS A 140 -22.17 5.09 9.10
N HIS A 141 -22.65 6.25 9.56
CA HIS A 141 -23.00 6.42 10.97
C HIS A 141 -24.19 5.50 11.22
N ILE A 142 -23.96 4.36 11.86
CA ILE A 142 -25.04 3.63 12.53
C ILE A 142 -25.33 4.48 13.76
N VAL A 143 -26.42 5.24 13.72
CA VAL A 143 -26.99 5.84 14.93
C VAL A 143 -27.70 4.68 15.62
N GLU A 144 -27.13 4.19 16.73
CA GLU A 144 -27.83 3.30 17.66
C GLU A 144 -29.01 4.03 18.33
#